data_AF-A0A7L3W5X1-F1
#
_entry.id   AF-A0A7L3W5X1-F1
#
_cell.length_a   1.000
_cell.length_b   1.000
_cell.length_c   1.000
_cell.angle_alpha   90.00
_cell.angle_beta   90.00
_cell.angle_gamma   90.00
#
_symmetry.space_group_name_H-M   'P 1'
#
loop_
_entity.id
_entity.type
_entity.pdbx_description
1 polymer ?
#
loop_
_entity_poly.entity_id
_entity_poly.type
_entity_poly.pdbx_seq_one_letter_code
_entity_poly.pdbx_strand_id
1 'polypeptide(L)'
;MLYLSFALLLAVVLGDGLGAAFPRDTLKKNFSLSKYQFLVPHELKAVQKMKEQFEDIMLLSDRKCHTRLFHRKWRPADLSVADRVMLVEAELELATAMLGLTTTTPAFAEARQRPLAFLTQVREDLRGWMATEAPSHQPSGKLRHWLQKLQTAKE
;
A
#
# COMPACT_ATOMS: atom_id res chain seq x y z
N MET A 1 15.09 -6.95 -7.83
CA MET A 1 14.92 -5.97 -6.71
C MET A 1 13.45 -5.58 -6.47
N LEU A 2 12.46 -6.39 -6.88
CA LEU A 2 11.06 -6.31 -6.44
C LEU A 2 10.89 -6.71 -4.96
N TYR A 3 11.82 -7.52 -4.45
CA TYR A 3 11.95 -7.91 -3.04
C TYR A 3 11.90 -6.71 -2.10
N LEU A 4 12.57 -5.60 -2.47
CA LEU A 4 12.60 -4.39 -1.65
C LEU A 4 11.29 -3.60 -1.71
N SER A 5 10.59 -3.60 -2.85
CA SER A 5 9.33 -2.87 -3.05
C SER A 5 8.16 -3.56 -2.35
N PHE A 6 8.09 -4.89 -2.41
CA PHE A 6 7.07 -5.67 -1.72
C PHE A 6 7.37 -5.76 -0.22
N ALA A 7 8.64 -5.81 0.18
CA ALA A 7 9.05 -5.65 1.58
C ALA A 7 8.73 -4.24 2.12
N LEU A 8 8.75 -3.18 1.28
CA LEU A 8 8.33 -1.84 1.69
C LEU A 8 6.80 -1.74 1.86
N LEU A 9 6.03 -2.32 0.92
CA LEU A 9 4.57 -2.48 1.03
C LEU A 9 4.21 -3.29 2.28
N LEU A 10 4.93 -4.39 2.51
CA LEU A 10 4.81 -5.21 3.70
C LEU A 10 5.26 -4.50 4.96
N ALA A 11 6.29 -3.64 4.95
CA ALA A 11 6.74 -2.88 6.12
C ALA A 11 5.81 -1.71 6.46
N VAL A 12 5.18 -1.10 5.44
CA VAL A 12 4.07 -0.16 5.60
C VAL A 12 2.88 -0.87 6.24
N VAL A 13 2.60 -2.11 5.83
CA VAL A 13 1.57 -3.00 6.39
C VAL A 13 1.96 -3.52 7.79
N LEU A 14 3.20 -3.94 8.05
CA LEU A 14 3.63 -4.71 9.25
C LEU A 14 4.29 -3.91 10.39
N GLY A 15 4.87 -2.72 10.19
CA GLY A 15 5.80 -2.19 11.19
C GLY A 15 5.79 -0.70 11.43
N ASP A 16 6.01 0.12 10.40
CA ASP A 16 6.45 1.52 10.64
C ASP A 16 5.61 2.59 9.93
N GLY A 17 4.70 2.21 9.02
CA GLY A 17 3.86 3.15 8.28
C GLY A 17 2.61 3.59 9.04
N LEU A 18 1.85 2.63 9.56
CA LEU A 18 0.58 2.88 10.23
C LEU A 18 0.74 3.61 11.58
N GLY A 19 1.68 3.19 12.42
CA GLY A 19 1.88 3.80 13.74
C GLY A 19 2.30 5.28 13.68
N ALA A 20 3.00 5.70 12.63
CA ALA A 20 3.42 7.08 12.43
C ALA A 20 2.42 7.93 11.64
N ALA A 21 1.59 7.30 10.78
CA ALA A 21 0.61 7.99 9.95
C ALA A 21 -0.65 8.43 10.72
N PHE A 22 -1.08 7.66 11.72
CA PHE A 22 -2.33 7.90 12.45
C PHE A 22 -2.09 8.66 13.77
N PRO A 23 -2.67 9.86 13.95
CA PRO A 23 -2.61 10.55 15.24
C PRO A 23 -3.34 9.73 16.30
N ARG A 24 -2.70 9.55 17.47
CA ARG A 24 -3.14 8.66 18.55
C ARG A 24 -4.53 9.00 19.13
N ASP A 25 -5.01 10.25 19.03
CA ASP A 25 -6.13 10.70 19.90
C ASP A 25 -7.18 11.63 19.24
N THR A 26 -7.20 11.81 17.91
CA THR A 26 -8.09 12.83 17.29
C THR A 26 -9.02 12.32 16.20
N LEU A 27 -9.23 11.01 16.05
CA LEU A 27 -10.30 10.53 15.17
C LEU A 27 -11.62 10.45 15.94
N LYS A 28 -12.57 11.30 15.56
CA LYS A 28 -13.97 11.18 15.99
C LYS A 28 -14.47 9.75 15.71
N LYS A 29 -15.24 9.27 16.69
CA LYS A 29 -15.84 7.94 16.96
C LYS A 29 -16.30 7.03 15.79
N ASN A 30 -16.24 7.44 14.53
CA ASN A 30 -16.89 6.74 13.41
C ASN A 30 -15.94 6.12 12.36
N PHE A 31 -14.66 6.51 12.28
CA PHE A 31 -13.74 6.02 11.22
C PHE A 31 -12.41 5.50 11.75
N SER A 32 -12.41 4.62 12.76
CA SER A 32 -11.16 4.28 13.46
C SER A 32 -10.17 3.46 12.59
N LEU A 33 -9.31 4.16 11.85
CA LEU A 33 -8.16 3.59 11.15
C LEU A 33 -7.15 2.96 12.13
N SER A 34 -7.29 3.23 13.43
CA SER A 34 -6.54 2.56 14.50
C SER A 34 -6.70 1.03 14.47
N LYS A 35 -7.77 0.49 13.90
CA LYS A 35 -7.95 -0.97 13.73
C LYS A 35 -6.86 -1.60 12.86
N TYR A 36 -6.19 -0.81 12.02
CA TYR A 36 -5.10 -1.28 11.18
C TYR A 36 -3.73 -1.15 11.85
N GLN A 37 -3.63 -0.49 13.01
CA GLN A 37 -2.37 -0.36 13.76
C GLN A 37 -1.79 -1.72 14.15
N PHE A 38 -2.68 -2.68 14.45
CA PHE A 38 -2.32 -4.07 14.69
C PHE A 38 -3.03 -4.93 13.65
N LEU A 39 -2.28 -5.32 12.63
CA LEU A 39 -2.83 -6.22 11.62
C LEU A 39 -3.17 -7.57 12.24
N VAL A 40 -4.33 -8.08 11.84
CA VAL A 40 -4.81 -9.36 12.36
C VAL A 40 -3.86 -10.47 11.88
N PRO A 41 -3.39 -11.38 12.76
CA PRO A 41 -2.36 -12.36 12.40
C PRO A 41 -2.67 -13.23 11.17
N HIS A 42 -3.95 -13.50 10.92
CA HIS A 42 -4.36 -14.28 9.75
C HIS A 42 -4.20 -13.51 8.42
N GLU A 43 -4.38 -12.19 8.43
CA GLU A 43 -4.14 -11.36 7.24
C GLU A 43 -2.65 -11.31 6.93
N LEU A 44 -1.82 -11.15 7.96
CA LEU A 44 -0.37 -11.20 7.82
C LEU A 44 0.12 -12.51 7.21
N LYS A 45 -0.41 -13.64 7.70
CA LYS A 45 -0.08 -14.96 7.15
C LYS A 45 -0.50 -15.11 5.69
N ALA A 46 -1.67 -14.58 5.32
CA ALA A 46 -2.15 -14.60 3.93
C ALA A 46 -1.28 -13.75 3.01
N VAL A 47 -0.91 -12.53 3.43
CA VAL A 47 -0.03 -11.65 2.65
C VAL A 47 1.37 -12.25 2.52
N GLN A 48 1.89 -12.87 3.59
CA GLN A 48 3.17 -13.57 3.58
C GLN A 48 3.17 -14.76 2.60
N LYS A 49 2.11 -15.58 2.61
CA LYS A 49 1.96 -16.68 1.65
C LYS A 49 1.93 -16.16 0.20
N MET A 50 1.19 -15.08 -0.07
CA MET A 50 1.15 -14.45 -1.39
C MET A 50 2.53 -13.93 -1.82
N LYS A 51 3.28 -13.32 -0.90
CA LYS A 51 4.65 -12.85 -1.13
C LYS A 51 5.56 -13.98 -1.59
N GLU A 52 5.59 -15.08 -0.85
CA GLU A 52 6.44 -16.23 -1.14
C GLU A 52 6.14 -16.79 -2.54
N GLN A 53 4.85 -16.97 -2.87
CA GLN A 53 4.45 -17.42 -4.20
C GLN A 53 4.84 -16.44 -5.32
N PHE A 54 4.76 -15.14 -5.05
CA PHE A 54 5.22 -14.12 -6.01
C PHE A 54 6.73 -14.18 -6.22
N GLU A 55 7.50 -14.37 -5.15
CA GLU A 55 8.96 -14.48 -5.20
C GLU A 55 9.39 -15.71 -5.98
N ASP A 56 8.73 -16.85 -5.78
CA ASP A 56 8.98 -18.08 -6.54
C ASP A 56 8.73 -17.86 -8.05
N ILE A 57 7.62 -17.23 -8.42
CA ILE A 57 7.33 -16.88 -9.82
C ILE A 57 8.40 -15.95 -10.37
N MET A 58 8.78 -14.92 -9.61
CA MET A 58 9.76 -13.94 -10.05
C MET A 58 11.16 -14.55 -10.19
N LEU A 59 11.54 -15.51 -9.33
CA LEU A 59 12.80 -16.25 -9.44
C LEU A 59 12.86 -17.10 -10.71
N LEU A 60 11.73 -17.69 -11.11
CA LEU A 60 11.61 -18.44 -12.36
C LEU A 60 11.52 -17.54 -13.59
N SER A 61 11.24 -16.25 -13.42
CA SER A 61 11.17 -15.28 -14.51
C SER A 61 12.48 -14.50 -14.65
N ASP A 62 13.00 -14.31 -15.86
CA ASP A 62 14.13 -13.38 -16.08
C ASP A 62 13.67 -11.89 -16.11
N ARG A 63 12.48 -11.60 -15.54
CA ARG A 63 11.89 -10.26 -15.57
C ARG A 63 12.51 -9.41 -14.46
N LYS A 64 13.28 -8.41 -14.87
CA LYS A 64 13.86 -7.39 -13.98
C LYS A 64 13.29 -6.02 -14.31
N CYS A 65 12.82 -5.30 -13.30
CA CYS A 65 12.50 -3.88 -13.43
C CYS A 65 13.75 -3.06 -13.15
N HIS A 66 14.17 -2.23 -14.11
CA HIS A 66 15.28 -1.29 -13.92
C HIS A 66 14.87 -0.06 -13.08
N THR A 67 13.58 0.26 -13.05
CA THR A 67 13.04 1.41 -12.34
C THR A 67 12.72 1.08 -10.88
N ARG A 68 13.28 1.84 -9.94
CA ARG A 68 12.93 1.76 -8.51
C ARG A 68 11.68 2.60 -8.23
N LEU A 69 10.50 1.98 -8.33
CA LEU A 69 9.21 2.66 -8.18
C LEU A 69 9.03 3.26 -6.78
N PHE A 70 9.26 2.48 -5.72
CA PHE A 70 9.02 2.90 -4.34
C PHE A 70 10.23 3.55 -3.64
N HIS A 71 11.26 3.92 -4.39
CA HIS A 71 12.40 4.64 -3.83
C HIS A 71 12.13 6.17 -3.78
N ARG A 72 12.10 6.73 -2.58
CA ARG A 72 11.92 8.16 -2.29
C ARG A 72 13.06 8.70 -1.43
N LYS A 73 13.41 9.98 -1.63
CA LYS A 73 14.46 10.69 -0.85
C LYS A 73 13.95 11.26 0.49
N TRP A 74 12.64 11.42 0.62
CA TRP A 74 11.97 11.99 1.80
C TRP A 74 11.24 10.90 2.60
N ARG A 75 11.03 11.13 3.90
CA ARG A 75 10.35 10.18 4.79
C ARG A 75 8.87 10.53 4.90
N PRO A 76 7.95 9.56 5.03
CA PRO A 76 6.53 9.86 5.25
C PRO A 76 6.29 10.77 6.46
N ALA A 77 7.13 10.68 7.50
CA ALA A 77 7.07 11.58 8.66
C ALA A 77 7.26 13.07 8.32
N ASP A 78 7.86 13.39 7.17
CA ASP A 78 8.06 14.76 6.69
C ASP A 78 6.81 15.35 6.01
N LEU A 79 5.73 14.57 5.88
CA LEU A 79 4.47 14.96 5.25
C LEU A 79 3.38 15.24 6.32
N SER A 80 2.40 16.06 5.95
CA SER A 80 1.20 16.24 6.77
C SER A 80 0.40 14.93 6.89
N VAL A 81 -0.48 14.83 7.88
CA VAL A 81 -1.33 13.64 8.08
C VAL A 81 -2.11 13.31 6.80
N ALA A 82 -2.75 14.31 6.18
CA ALA A 82 -3.51 14.14 4.95
C ALA A 82 -2.63 13.71 3.77
N ASP A 83 -1.44 14.30 3.60
CA ASP A 83 -0.49 13.88 2.57
C ASP A 83 -0.01 12.43 2.78
N ARG A 84 0.20 11.99 4.03
CA ARG A 84 0.56 10.61 4.33
C ARG A 84 -0.56 9.64 3.96
N VAL A 85 -1.81 10.01 4.22
CA VAL A 85 -2.96 9.17 3.86
C VAL A 85 -3.11 9.08 2.34
N MET A 86 -3.02 10.21 1.62
CA MET A 86 -3.05 10.22 0.15
C MET A 86 -1.90 9.40 -0.45
N LEU A 87 -0.70 9.47 0.13
CA LEU A 87 0.44 8.66 -0.27
C LEU A 87 0.14 7.16 -0.16
N VAL A 88 -0.35 6.72 1.00
CA VAL A 88 -0.68 5.30 1.23
C VAL A 88 -1.84 4.84 0.35
N GLU A 89 -2.86 5.67 0.14
CA GLU A 89 -3.96 5.37 -0.79
C GLU A 89 -3.43 5.10 -2.20
N ALA A 90 -2.56 5.97 -2.73
CA ALA A 90 -2.00 5.81 -4.07
C ALA A 90 -1.07 4.60 -4.21
N GLU A 91 -0.27 4.31 -3.18
CA GLU A 91 0.57 3.09 -3.15
C GLU A 91 -0.29 1.82 -3.12
N LEU A 92 -1.38 1.82 -2.33
CA LEU A 92 -2.35 0.73 -2.29
C LEU A 92 -3.10 0.58 -3.62
N GLU A 93 -3.47 1.68 -4.27
CA GLU A 93 -4.13 1.67 -5.56
C GLU A 93 -3.25 1.02 -6.64
N LEU A 94 -1.96 1.37 -6.69
CA LEU A 94 -1.01 0.71 -7.58
C LEU A 94 -0.88 -0.78 -7.23
N ALA A 95 -0.72 -1.11 -5.95
CA ALA A 95 -0.57 -2.50 -5.52
C ALA A 95 -1.79 -3.37 -5.87
N THR A 96 -3.01 -2.89 -5.60
CA THR A 96 -4.24 -3.62 -5.92
C THR A 96 -4.48 -3.72 -7.42
N ALA A 97 -4.16 -2.69 -8.20
CA ALA A 97 -4.20 -2.76 -9.65
C ALA A 97 -3.27 -3.86 -10.20
N MET A 98 -2.02 -3.88 -9.75
CA MET A 98 -1.04 -4.89 -10.19
C MET A 98 -1.40 -6.31 -9.73
N LEU A 99 -1.92 -6.47 -8.51
CA LEU A 99 -2.41 -7.75 -8.00
C LEU A 99 -3.71 -8.19 -8.68
N GLY A 100 -4.49 -7.28 -9.23
CA GLY A 100 -5.73 -7.56 -9.97
C GLY A 100 -5.51 -8.06 -11.40
N LEU A 101 -4.33 -7.84 -11.98
CA LEU A 101 -4.01 -8.31 -13.33
C LEU A 101 -4.16 -9.83 -13.46
N THR A 102 -4.55 -10.33 -14.63
CA THR A 102 -4.64 -11.77 -14.86
C THR A 102 -3.27 -12.44 -14.73
N THR A 103 -3.23 -13.59 -14.07
CA THR A 103 -2.01 -14.39 -13.88
C THR A 103 -2.22 -15.78 -14.46
N THR A 104 -1.17 -16.34 -15.05
CA THR A 104 -1.14 -17.71 -15.58
C THR A 104 -0.82 -18.74 -14.50
N THR A 105 -0.54 -18.30 -13.25
CA THR A 105 -0.16 -19.18 -12.14
C THR A 105 -1.34 -19.36 -11.17
N PRO A 106 -2.03 -20.51 -11.16
CA PRO A 106 -3.21 -20.73 -10.33
C PRO A 106 -2.95 -20.58 -8.83
N ALA A 107 -1.82 -21.09 -8.35
CA ALA A 107 -1.45 -21.00 -6.93
C ALA A 107 -1.33 -19.55 -6.43
N PHE A 108 -0.78 -18.66 -7.27
CA PHE A 108 -0.70 -17.23 -6.96
C PHE A 108 -2.06 -16.54 -7.10
N ALA A 109 -2.88 -16.94 -8.08
CA ALA A 109 -4.24 -16.44 -8.24
C ALA A 109 -5.10 -16.72 -7.00
N GLU A 110 -4.96 -17.89 -6.39
CA GLU A 110 -5.63 -18.25 -5.13
C GLU A 110 -5.03 -17.49 -3.94
N ALA A 111 -3.70 -17.52 -3.79
CA ALA A 111 -3.01 -16.92 -2.65
C ALA A 111 -3.26 -15.39 -2.54
N ARG A 112 -3.47 -14.70 -3.66
CA ARG A 112 -3.70 -13.25 -3.69
C ARG A 112 -5.14 -12.82 -3.40
N GLN A 113 -6.13 -13.71 -3.44
CA GLN A 113 -7.55 -13.30 -3.32
C GLN A 113 -7.83 -12.58 -2.00
N ARG A 114 -7.43 -13.19 -0.88
CA ARG A 114 -7.65 -12.63 0.46
C ARG A 114 -6.83 -11.35 0.68
N PRO A 115 -5.52 -11.31 0.40
CA PRO A 115 -4.75 -10.07 0.47
C PRO A 115 -5.32 -8.95 -0.40
N LEU A 116 -5.77 -9.24 -1.63
CA LEU A 116 -6.35 -8.24 -2.51
C LEU A 116 -7.64 -7.66 -1.92
N ALA A 117 -8.53 -8.50 -1.40
CA ALA A 117 -9.75 -8.05 -0.74
C ALA A 117 -9.43 -7.18 0.49
N PHE A 118 -8.48 -7.61 1.31
CA PHE A 118 -8.03 -6.86 2.49
C PHE A 118 -7.46 -5.49 2.11
N LEU A 119 -6.51 -5.43 1.16
CA LEU A 119 -5.90 -4.17 0.71
C LEU A 119 -6.93 -3.23 0.06
N THR A 120 -7.91 -3.78 -0.67
CA THR A 120 -9.02 -3.01 -1.25
C THR A 120 -9.88 -2.38 -0.16
N GLN A 121 -10.22 -3.14 0.89
CA GLN A 121 -10.97 -2.60 2.03
C GLN A 121 -10.21 -1.47 2.72
N VAL A 122 -8.91 -1.64 2.97
CA VAL A 122 -8.07 -0.59 3.57
C VAL A 122 -8.11 0.68 2.72
N ARG A 123 -8.04 0.55 1.39
CA ARG A 123 -8.08 1.71 0.48
C ARG A 123 -9.40 2.47 0.59
N GLU A 124 -10.53 1.77 0.60
CA GLU A 124 -11.85 2.42 0.70
C GLU A 124 -12.05 3.08 2.06
N ASP A 125 -11.53 2.48 3.15
CA ASP A 125 -11.54 3.10 4.48
C ASP A 125 -10.70 4.39 4.53
N LEU A 126 -9.52 4.40 3.89
CA LEU A 126 -8.68 5.60 3.79
C LEU A 126 -9.35 6.71 2.97
N ARG A 127 -10.03 6.33 1.88
CA ARG A 127 -10.79 7.27 1.04
C ARG A 127 -11.96 7.88 1.81
N GLY A 128 -12.71 7.08 2.57
CA GLY A 128 -13.78 7.56 3.43
C GLY A 128 -13.28 8.54 4.50
N TRP A 129 -12.11 8.25 5.08
CA TRP A 129 -11.45 9.17 6.01
C TRP A 129 -11.04 10.49 5.34
N MET A 130 -10.39 10.45 4.18
CA MET A 130 -10.00 11.65 3.43
C MET A 130 -11.19 12.53 3.07
N ALA A 131 -12.29 11.94 2.62
CA ALA A 131 -13.51 12.65 2.28
C ALA A 131 -14.15 13.35 3.51
N THR A 132 -13.94 12.82 4.71
CA THR A 132 -14.54 13.34 5.95
C THR A 132 -13.65 14.38 6.62
N GLU A 133 -12.36 14.08 6.79
CA GLU A 133 -11.44 14.88 7.61
C GLU A 133 -10.66 15.93 6.80
N ALA A 134 -10.49 15.71 5.48
CA ALA A 134 -9.65 16.56 4.64
C ALA A 134 -10.22 16.75 3.21
N PRO A 135 -11.50 17.13 3.04
CA PRO A 135 -12.19 17.13 1.75
C PRO A 135 -11.61 18.10 0.70
N SER A 136 -10.96 19.18 1.15
CA SER A 136 -10.36 20.21 0.29
C SER A 136 -8.82 20.14 0.26
N HIS A 137 -8.22 19.11 0.86
CA HIS A 137 -6.77 19.02 0.96
C HIS A 137 -6.14 18.84 -0.42
N GLN A 138 -5.05 19.57 -0.65
CA GLN A 138 -4.28 19.50 -1.88
C GLN A 138 -2.92 18.88 -1.60
N PRO A 139 -2.44 17.97 -2.46
CA PRO A 139 -1.17 17.30 -2.24
C PRO A 139 -0.04 18.33 -2.32
N SER A 140 0.90 18.24 -1.37
CA SER A 140 2.13 19.05 -1.42
C SER A 140 2.92 18.79 -2.70
N GLY A 141 3.81 19.71 -3.08
CA GLY A 141 4.63 19.58 -4.29
C GLY A 141 5.46 18.27 -4.31
N LYS A 142 5.98 17.85 -3.14
CA LYS A 142 6.70 16.57 -2.99
C LYS A 142 5.80 15.38 -3.30
N LEU A 143 4.59 15.37 -2.76
CA LEU A 143 3.62 14.30 -2.97
C LEU A 143 3.11 14.29 -4.41
N ARG A 144 2.82 15.46 -5.00
CA ARG A 144 2.33 15.57 -6.38
C ARG A 144 3.26 14.90 -7.40
N HIS A 145 4.56 15.16 -7.30
CA HIS A 145 5.55 14.49 -8.16
C HIS A 145 5.56 12.97 -7.98
N TRP A 146 5.38 12.49 -6.75
CA TRP A 146 5.29 11.07 -6.44
C TRP A 146 4.03 10.42 -7.03
N LEU A 147 2.87 11.06 -6.85
CA LEU A 147 1.60 10.59 -7.40
C LEU A 147 1.68 10.47 -8.93
N GLN A 148 2.28 11.45 -9.59
CA GLN A 148 2.51 11.40 -11.04
C GLN A 148 3.40 10.21 -11.43
N LYS A 149 4.50 9.97 -10.68
CA LYS A 149 5.37 8.81 -10.92
C LYS A 149 4.64 7.47 -10.78
N LEU A 150 3.77 7.33 -9.78
CA LEU A 150 2.97 6.11 -9.59
C LEU A 150 1.95 5.93 -10.71
N GLN A 151 1.34 7.02 -11.19
CA GLN A 151 0.39 6.97 -12.30
C GLN A 151 1.06 6.51 -13.60
N THR A 152 2.21 7.08 -13.96
CA THR A 152 2.99 6.66 -15.13
C THR A 152 3.49 5.22 -15.03
N ALA A 153 3.63 4.66 -13.83
CA ALA A 153 4.05 3.28 -13.64
C ALA A 153 2.95 2.24 -13.91
N LYS A 154 1.69 2.66 -14.01
CA LYS A 154 0.55 1.81 -14.38
C LYS A 154 0.43 1.61 -15.89
N GLU A 155 0.99 2.53 -16.66
CA GLU A 155 1.02 2.54 -18.13
C GLU A 155 2.16 1.65 -18.66
#